data_AF-A0A955LWW9-F1
#
_entry.id   AF-A0A955LWW9-F1
#
_cell.length_a   1.000
_cell.length_b   1.000
_cell.length_c   1.000
_cell.angle_alpha   90.00
_cell.angle_beta   90.00
_cell.angle_gamma   90.00
#
_symmetry.space_group_name_H-M   'P 1'
#
loop_
_entity.id
_entity.type
_entity.pdbx_description
1 polymer ?
#
loop_
_entity_poly.entity_id
_entity_poly.type
_entity_poly.pdbx_seq_one_letter_code
_entity_poly.pdbx_strand_id
1 'polypeptide(L)'
;MPVRKKLTPKEKNLTRRYLIWCYKTTKEDLDKIDRYYTQLPVDRFVLDQLKKEKDYKNKEYRSLVDGFADYMDKKKANVDEKKFSDKKCLHLKTDYLYLKNRFQAIERAIIRFLGKTQLAKIEELYELEMTQRILSARDH
;
A
#
# COMPACT_ATOMS: atom_id res chain seq x y z
N MET A 1 10.94 -1.36 -37.86
CA MET A 1 11.12 -1.45 -36.39
C MET A 1 12.21 -0.48 -35.97
N PRO A 2 12.03 0.39 -34.95
CA PRO A 2 13.09 1.30 -34.56
C PRO A 2 14.26 0.50 -33.97
N VAL A 3 15.46 0.74 -34.50
CA VAL A 3 16.71 0.16 -34.03
C VAL A 3 16.88 0.47 -32.55
N ARG A 4 16.93 -0.57 -31.69
CA ARG A 4 17.19 -0.39 -30.26
C ARG A 4 18.60 0.16 -30.08
N LYS A 5 18.73 1.48 -29.93
CA LYS A 5 20.00 2.12 -29.57
C LYS A 5 20.54 1.44 -28.30
N LYS A 6 21.75 0.86 -28.37
CA LYS A 6 22.41 0.28 -27.20
C LYS A 6 22.74 1.42 -26.23
N LEU A 7 22.10 1.43 -25.07
CA LEU A 7 22.39 2.40 -24.02
C LEU A 7 23.83 2.22 -23.50
N THR A 8 24.51 3.34 -23.30
CA THR A 8 25.78 3.40 -22.58
C THR A 8 25.62 2.95 -21.12
N PRO A 9 26.69 2.55 -20.42
CA PRO A 9 26.61 2.20 -19.00
C PRO A 9 26.03 3.33 -18.13
N LYS A 10 26.36 4.59 -18.43
CA LYS A 10 25.84 5.77 -17.72
C LYS A 10 24.33 5.92 -17.92
N GLU A 11 23.85 5.77 -19.15
CA GLU A 11 22.41 5.82 -19.47
C GLU A 11 21.67 4.67 -18.79
N LYS A 12 22.21 3.44 -18.79
CA LYS A 12 21.61 2.30 -18.07
C LYS A 12 21.46 2.59 -16.58
N ASN A 13 22.48 3.18 -15.95
CA ASN A 13 22.42 3.56 -14.53
C ASN A 13 21.40 4.68 -14.25
N LEU A 14 21.24 5.62 -15.18
CA LEU A 14 20.21 6.67 -15.08
C LEU A 14 18.81 6.07 -15.23
N THR A 15 18.59 5.23 -16.25
CA THR A 15 17.33 4.50 -16.45
C THR A 15 16.98 3.67 -15.23
N ARG A 16 17.95 2.96 -14.65
CA ARG A 16 17.74 2.18 -13.42
C ARG A 16 17.26 3.04 -12.27
N ARG A 17 17.96 4.15 -11.97
CA ARG A 17 17.60 5.05 -10.86
C ARG A 17 16.22 5.68 -11.07
N TYR A 18 15.92 6.09 -12.30
CA TYR A 18 14.62 6.67 -12.64
C TYR A 18 13.48 5.67 -12.42
N LEU A 19 13.63 4.43 -12.90
CA LEU A 19 12.61 3.39 -12.72
C LEU A 19 12.39 3.02 -11.25
N ILE A 20 13.45 2.97 -10.44
CA ILE A 20 13.35 2.77 -8.98
C ILE A 20 12.56 3.92 -8.34
N TRP A 21 12.86 5.17 -8.70
CA TRP A 21 12.13 6.33 -8.20
C TRP A 21 10.65 6.30 -8.60
N CYS A 22 10.33 5.98 -9.85
CA CYS A 22 8.96 5.82 -10.31
C CYS A 22 8.22 4.71 -9.55
N TYR A 23 8.87 3.57 -9.33
CA TYR A 23 8.32 2.45 -8.57
C TYR A 23 7.99 2.89 -7.15
N LYS A 24 8.98 3.41 -6.42
CA LYS A 24 8.83 3.85 -5.03
C LYS A 24 7.69 4.86 -4.87
N THR A 25 7.71 5.94 -5.65
CA THR A 25 6.72 7.01 -5.53
C THR A 25 5.30 6.52 -5.83
N THR A 26 5.12 5.76 -6.90
CA THR A 26 3.78 5.28 -7.29
C THR A 26 3.29 4.18 -6.34
N LYS A 27 4.18 3.32 -5.84
CA LYS A 27 3.86 2.27 -4.87
C LYS A 27 3.47 2.87 -3.53
N GLU A 28 4.19 3.87 -3.02
CA GLU A 28 3.81 4.57 -1.78
C GLU A 28 2.43 5.22 -1.89
N ASP A 29 2.10 5.82 -3.04
CA ASP A 29 0.78 6.43 -3.25
C ASP A 29 -0.34 5.38 -3.31
N LEU A 30 -0.10 4.23 -3.91
CA LEU A 30 -1.04 3.10 -3.88
C LEU A 30 -1.16 2.52 -2.46
N ASP A 31 -0.05 2.29 -1.78
CA ASP A 31 -0.03 1.74 -0.42
C ASP A 31 -0.73 2.66 0.57
N LYS A 32 -0.66 3.99 0.40
CA LYS A 32 -1.47 4.92 1.22
C LYS A 32 -2.97 4.65 1.11
N ILE A 33 -3.47 4.27 -0.07
CA ILE A 33 -4.89 3.98 -0.28
C ILE A 33 -5.20 2.56 0.20
N ASP A 34 -4.36 1.58 -0.16
CA ASP A 34 -4.61 0.17 0.10
C ASP A 34 -4.30 -0.25 1.55
N ARG A 35 -3.37 0.42 2.26
CA ARG A 35 -3.03 0.15 3.67
C ARG A 35 -4.27 0.13 4.55
N TYR A 36 -5.21 1.04 4.32
CA TYR A 36 -6.40 1.08 5.14
C TYR A 36 -7.28 -0.16 4.96
N TYR A 37 -7.33 -0.74 3.75
CA TYR A 37 -8.04 -2.01 3.50
C TYR A 37 -7.33 -3.21 4.12
N THR A 38 -6.00 -3.24 4.09
CA THR A 38 -5.25 -4.35 4.69
C THR A 38 -5.27 -4.30 6.22
N GLN A 39 -5.45 -3.11 6.81
CA GLN A 39 -5.61 -2.95 8.25
C GLN A 39 -6.96 -3.48 8.78
N LEU A 40 -8.06 -3.32 8.04
CA LEU A 40 -9.40 -3.70 8.55
C LEU A 40 -9.52 -5.20 8.95
N PRO A 41 -9.00 -6.18 8.18
CA PRO A 41 -8.97 -7.58 8.62
C PRO A 41 -8.14 -7.80 9.89
N VAL A 42 -7.01 -7.11 10.02
CA VAL A 42 -6.15 -7.19 11.21
C VAL A 42 -6.85 -6.58 12.42
N ASP A 43 -7.42 -5.38 12.27
CA ASP A 43 -8.19 -4.69 13.30
C ASP A 43 -9.38 -5.54 13.76
N ARG A 44 -10.06 -6.23 12.83
CA ARG A 44 -11.16 -7.16 13.15
C ARG A 44 -10.67 -8.35 13.98
N PHE A 45 -9.55 -8.94 13.58
CA PHE A 45 -8.95 -10.01 14.37
C PHE A 45 -8.61 -9.54 15.79
N VAL A 46 -8.01 -8.35 15.93
CA VAL A 46 -7.70 -7.76 17.25
C VAL A 46 -8.98 -7.52 18.06
N LEU A 47 -10.03 -6.94 17.46
CA LEU A 47 -11.33 -6.72 18.10
C LEU A 47 -11.94 -8.03 18.61
N ASP A 48 -11.87 -9.09 17.81
CA ASP A 48 -12.39 -10.41 18.17
C ASP A 48 -11.62 -11.03 19.35
N GLN A 49 -10.31 -10.75 19.49
CA GLN A 49 -9.55 -11.17 20.67
C GLN A 49 -9.96 -10.35 21.90
N LEU A 50 -10.07 -9.03 21.78
CA LEU A 50 -10.44 -8.14 22.88
C LEU A 50 -11.84 -8.47 23.45
N LYS A 51 -12.79 -8.86 22.59
CA LYS A 51 -14.13 -9.28 23.02
C LYS A 51 -14.16 -10.61 23.78
N LYS A 52 -13.15 -11.46 23.63
CA LYS A 52 -13.03 -12.74 24.34
C LYS A 52 -12.44 -12.60 25.72
N GLU A 53 -11.80 -11.47 26.02
CA GLU A 53 -11.21 -11.23 27.32
C GLU A 53 -12.27 -11.21 28.43
N LYS A 54 -11.90 -11.72 29.61
CA LYS A 54 -12.82 -11.83 30.75
C LYS A 54 -13.35 -10.45 31.19
N ASP A 55 -12.52 -9.42 31.02
CA ASP A 55 -12.82 -8.04 31.35
C ASP A 55 -13.83 -7.39 30.40
N TYR A 56 -14.21 -8.03 29.29
CA TYR A 56 -15.31 -7.55 28.43
C TYR A 56 -16.67 -7.48 29.16
N LYS A 57 -16.79 -8.15 30.31
CA LYS A 57 -17.94 -8.00 31.21
C LYS A 57 -17.95 -6.67 31.96
N ASN A 58 -16.78 -6.07 32.18
CA ASN A 58 -16.64 -4.74 32.77
C ASN A 58 -17.13 -3.67 31.77
N LYS A 59 -17.97 -2.75 32.24
CA LYS A 59 -18.59 -1.71 31.42
C LYS A 59 -17.57 -0.72 30.84
N GLU A 60 -16.55 -0.36 31.60
CA GLU A 60 -15.51 0.59 31.17
C GLU A 60 -14.63 -0.02 30.08
N TYR A 61 -14.16 -1.25 30.30
CA TYR A 61 -13.39 -1.99 29.30
C TYR A 61 -14.22 -2.22 28.03
N ARG A 62 -15.48 -2.64 28.17
CA ARG A 62 -16.40 -2.79 27.03
C ARG A 62 -16.54 -1.50 26.23
N SER A 63 -16.68 -0.36 26.90
CA SER A 63 -16.79 0.93 26.22
C SER A 63 -15.54 1.27 25.40
N LEU A 64 -14.34 0.86 25.84
CA LEU A 64 -13.11 1.03 25.05
C LEU A 64 -13.10 0.12 23.81
N VAL A 65 -13.52 -1.13 23.97
CA VAL A 65 -13.61 -2.11 22.88
C VAL A 65 -14.67 -1.71 21.86
N ASP A 66 -15.82 -1.21 22.31
CA ASP A 66 -16.89 -0.72 21.44
C ASP A 66 -16.46 0.57 20.73
N GLY A 67 -15.74 1.47 21.42
CA GLY A 67 -15.12 2.65 20.80
C GLY A 67 -14.10 2.30 19.72
N PHE A 68 -13.36 1.19 19.89
CA PHE A 68 -12.47 0.67 18.85
C PHE A 68 -13.26 0.14 17.65
N ALA A 69 -14.39 -0.53 17.86
CA ALA A 69 -15.28 -0.96 16.79
C ALA A 69 -15.86 0.24 15.99
N ASP A 70 -16.33 1.29 16.68
CA ASP A 70 -16.82 2.52 16.04
C ASP A 70 -15.74 3.21 15.20
N TYR A 71 -14.50 3.22 15.69
CA TYR A 71 -13.36 3.72 14.94
C TYR A 71 -13.14 2.93 13.65
N MET A 72 -13.23 1.60 13.71
CA MET A 72 -13.09 0.74 12.53
C MET A 72 -14.17 1.02 11.48
N ASP A 73 -15.42 1.25 11.89
CA ASP A 73 -16.51 1.55 10.97
C ASP A 73 -16.33 2.89 10.26
N LYS A 74 -15.92 3.93 11.00
CA LYS A 74 -15.55 5.24 10.42
C LYS A 74 -14.38 5.11 9.46
N LYS A 75 -13.36 4.35 9.85
CA LYS A 75 -12.19 4.07 9.00
C LYS A 75 -12.60 3.40 7.70
N LYS A 76 -13.47 2.39 7.75
CA LYS A 76 -13.98 1.70 6.55
C LYS A 76 -14.70 2.68 5.62
N ALA A 77 -15.63 3.48 6.12
CA ALA A 77 -16.37 4.44 5.31
C ALA A 77 -15.43 5.43 4.58
N ASN A 78 -14.45 6.00 5.29
CA ASN A 78 -13.47 6.92 4.70
C ASN A 78 -12.62 6.29 3.58
N VAL A 79 -12.44 4.98 3.64
CA VAL A 79 -11.53 4.21 2.79
C VAL A 79 -12.26 3.70 1.55
N ASP A 80 -13.53 3.36 1.72
CA ASP A 80 -14.47 3.13 0.62
C ASP A 80 -14.57 4.39 -0.26
N GLU A 81 -14.72 5.58 0.35
CA GLU A 81 -14.75 6.84 -0.37
C GLU A 81 -13.46 7.17 -1.13
N LYS A 82 -12.29 6.74 -0.66
CA LYS A 82 -11.02 7.01 -1.37
C LYS A 82 -10.81 6.11 -2.58
N LYS A 83 -11.37 4.91 -2.57
CA LYS A 83 -11.10 3.88 -3.60
C LYS A 83 -12.24 3.73 -4.60
N PHE A 84 -13.48 3.90 -4.17
CA PHE A 84 -14.66 3.66 -4.98
C PHE A 84 -15.41 4.95 -5.30
N SER A 85 -15.99 5.02 -6.50
CA SER A 85 -16.84 6.13 -6.93
C SER A 85 -18.30 5.96 -6.50
N ASP A 86 -18.66 4.79 -5.99
CA ASP A 86 -20.02 4.48 -5.54
C ASP A 86 -20.04 3.79 -4.17
N LYS A 87 -21.16 3.96 -3.46
CA LYS A 87 -21.37 3.39 -2.11
C LYS A 87 -21.46 1.86 -2.08
N LYS A 88 -21.72 1.21 -3.22
CA LYS A 88 -21.75 -0.26 -3.31
C LYS A 88 -20.35 -0.85 -3.52
N CYS A 89 -19.33 0.01 -3.64
CA CYS A 89 -17.94 -0.39 -3.87
C CYS A 89 -17.76 -1.23 -5.15
N LEU A 90 -18.53 -0.92 -6.20
CA LEU A 90 -18.49 -1.66 -7.48
C LEU A 90 -17.54 -1.04 -8.49
N HIS A 91 -17.40 0.28 -8.49
CA HIS A 91 -16.60 1.03 -9.46
C HIS A 91 -15.46 1.76 -8.75
N LEU A 92 -14.25 1.54 -9.25
CA LEU A 92 -13.07 2.25 -8.78
C LEU A 92 -13.12 3.71 -9.20
N LYS A 93 -12.66 4.60 -8.33
CA LYS A 93 -12.37 5.99 -8.73
C LYS A 93 -11.33 5.98 -9.85
N THR A 94 -11.52 6.88 -10.81
CA THR A 94 -10.63 7.04 -11.97
C THR A 94 -9.19 7.28 -11.52
N ASP A 95 -8.97 8.08 -10.47
CA ASP A 95 -7.63 8.38 -9.95
C ASP A 95 -6.93 7.12 -9.41
N TYR A 96 -7.66 6.30 -8.64
CA TYR A 96 -7.12 5.04 -8.15
C TYR A 96 -6.85 4.06 -9.30
N LEU A 97 -7.77 3.96 -10.27
CA LEU A 97 -7.60 3.12 -11.45
C LEU A 97 -6.37 3.55 -12.26
N TYR A 98 -6.18 4.85 -12.47
CA TYR A 98 -4.99 5.40 -13.13
C TYR A 98 -3.72 5.04 -12.36
N LEU A 99 -3.67 5.26 -11.05
CA LEU A 99 -2.50 4.92 -10.22
C LEU A 99 -2.16 3.42 -10.31
N LYS A 100 -3.17 2.56 -10.23
CA LYS A 100 -3.02 1.10 -10.39
C LYS A 100 -2.44 0.75 -11.75
N ASN A 101 -3.01 1.30 -12.82
CA ASN A 101 -2.56 1.03 -14.20
C ASN A 101 -1.15 1.59 -14.45
N ARG A 102 -0.84 2.77 -13.90
CA ARG A 102 0.49 3.39 -13.96
C ARG A 102 1.52 2.52 -13.26
N PHE A 103 1.22 2.01 -12.07
CA PHE A 103 2.13 1.12 -11.35
C PHE A 103 2.43 -0.16 -12.13
N GLN A 104 1.40 -0.82 -12.66
CA GLN A 104 1.60 -1.99 -13.53
C GLN A 104 2.43 -1.67 -14.79
N ALA A 105 2.26 -0.48 -15.37
CA ALA A 105 3.07 -0.04 -16.50
C ALA A 105 4.55 0.15 -16.09
N ILE A 106 4.82 0.65 -14.88
CA ILE A 106 6.16 0.79 -14.32
C ILE A 106 6.80 -0.58 -14.09
N GLU A 107 6.09 -1.56 -13.53
CA GLU A 107 6.59 -2.94 -13.38
C GLU A 107 6.97 -3.55 -14.73
N ARG A 108 6.10 -3.39 -15.73
CA ARG A 108 6.39 -3.83 -17.11
C ARG A 108 7.62 -3.13 -17.68
N ALA A 109 7.80 -1.83 -17.42
CA ALA A 109 8.98 -1.10 -17.84
C ALA A 109 10.25 -1.61 -17.14
N ILE A 110 10.20 -1.89 -15.83
CA ILE A 110 11.32 -2.48 -15.09
C ILE A 110 11.70 -3.83 -15.67
N ILE A 111 10.74 -4.72 -15.91
CA ILE A 111 10.99 -6.02 -16.53
C ILE A 111 11.63 -5.84 -17.90
N ARG A 112 11.12 -4.89 -18.69
CA ARG A 112 11.59 -4.63 -20.05
C ARG A 112 13.02 -4.09 -20.11
N PHE A 113 13.40 -3.20 -19.21
CA PHE A 113 14.69 -2.49 -19.24
C PHE A 113 15.75 -3.08 -18.31
N LEU A 114 15.34 -3.68 -17.19
CA LEU A 114 16.23 -4.16 -16.12
C LEU A 114 16.11 -5.68 -15.88
N GLY A 115 15.02 -6.30 -16.33
CA GLY A 115 14.75 -7.73 -16.16
C GLY A 115 13.94 -8.07 -14.91
N LYS A 116 13.36 -9.27 -14.90
CA LYS A 116 12.46 -9.75 -13.82
C LYS A 116 13.17 -9.84 -12.46
N THR A 117 14.43 -10.26 -12.44
CA THR A 117 15.23 -10.35 -11.20
C THR A 117 15.45 -8.97 -10.57
N GLN A 118 15.58 -7.91 -11.37
CA GLN A 118 15.68 -6.55 -10.82
C GLN A 118 14.35 -6.07 -10.24
N LEU A 119 13.20 -6.44 -10.83
CA LEU A 119 11.90 -6.13 -10.22
C LEU A 119 11.78 -6.76 -8.82
N ALA A 120 12.06 -8.05 -8.69
CA ALA A 120 12.02 -8.74 -7.39
C ALA A 120 12.95 -8.10 -6.35
N LYS A 121 14.16 -7.68 -6.76
CA LYS A 121 15.08 -6.97 -5.88
C LYS A 121 14.56 -5.58 -5.47
N ILE A 122 13.88 -4.87 -6.36
CA ILE A 122 13.29 -3.56 -6.06
C ILE A 122 12.12 -3.72 -5.07
N GLU A 123 11.28 -4.75 -5.26
CA GLU A 123 10.21 -5.12 -4.34
C GLU A 123 10.75 -5.39 -2.92
N GLU A 124 11.75 -6.26 -2.80
CA GLU A 124 12.37 -6.60 -1.52
C GLU A 124 12.98 -5.37 -0.82
N LEU A 125 13.73 -4.55 -1.57
CA LEU A 125 14.33 -3.33 -1.02
C LEU A 125 13.28 -2.31 -0.57
N TYR A 126 12.17 -2.21 -1.30
CA TYR A 126 11.06 -1.34 -0.95
C TYR A 126 10.41 -1.78 0.36
N GLU A 127 10.08 -3.07 0.51
CA GLU A 127 9.48 -3.60 1.74
C GLU A 127 10.41 -3.47 2.94
N LEU A 128 11.71 -3.74 2.76
CA LEU A 128 12.72 -3.51 3.79
C LEU A 128 12.75 -2.05 4.23
N GLU A 129 12.73 -1.12 3.27
CA GLU A 129 12.75 0.32 3.56
C GLU A 129 11.48 0.76 4.29
N MET A 130 10.30 0.34 3.84
CA MET A 130 9.03 0.67 4.50
C MET A 130 8.99 0.13 5.92
N THR A 131 9.45 -1.10 6.13
CA THR A 131 9.53 -1.73 7.46
C THR A 131 10.51 -0.96 8.36
N GLN A 132 11.70 -0.62 7.86
CA GLN A 132 12.67 0.16 8.61
C GLN A 132 12.14 1.55 8.99
N ARG A 133 11.41 2.22 8.10
CA ARG A 133 10.75 3.50 8.40
C ARG A 133 9.73 3.36 9.53
N ILE A 134 8.94 2.28 9.54
CA ILE A 134 7.96 2.01 10.61
C ILE A 134 8.68 1.77 11.94
N LEU A 135 9.73 0.95 11.95
CA LEU A 135 10.47 0.61 13.17
C LEU A 135 11.33 1.76 13.70
N SER A 136 11.84 2.61 12.80
CA SER A 136 12.73 3.73 13.14
C SER A 136 11.99 5.04 13.34
N ALA A 137 10.66 5.07 13.11
CA ALA A 137 9.83 6.20 13.46
C ALA A 137 9.90 6.38 14.98
N ARG A 138 10.74 7.32 15.42
CA ARG A 138 10.71 7.82 16.79
C ARG A 138 9.45 8.66 16.92
N ASP A 139 8.70 8.43 18.00
CA ASP A 139 7.43 9.09 18.31
C ASP A 139 7.45 10.59 17.95
N HIS A 140 6.44 11.02 17.16
CA HIS A 140 6.11 12.42 16.93
C HIS A 140 5.02 12.86 17.90
#